data_AF-A0A1D6MMX1-F1
#
_entry.id   AF-A0A1D6MMX1-F1
#
_cell.length_a   1.000
_cell.length_b   1.000
_cell.length_c   1.000
_cell.angle_alpha   90.00
_cell.angle_beta   90.00
_cell.angle_gamma   90.00
#
_symmetry.space_group_name_H-M   'P 1'
#
loop_
_entity.id
_entity.type
_entity.pdbx_description
1 polymer ?
#
loop_
_entity_poly.entity_id
_entity_poly.type
_entity_poly.pdbx_seq_one_letter_code
_entity_poly.pdbx_strand_id
1 'polypeptide(L)'
;MDANVSAFVVVVDPATSGSDQEEHKVRPYPRKGDETCMGRITEVTVRATGDAAGAPRCTETHGAPAVVFSIGGYTGNIFHDFSDVLVPLYNTARRYRGDVQLVMANAAPWWLVKYDRLLRALSRHAPLDLARAGAAREVHCFPRAVVSLRAHKELIIERDRSLDGLATPDFTRFLRRALSLPRDAPTRLGDGTGRKPRLLVISRHRTRLLLNLDAVVRAAEEVGFEAVVNESDVANDISQVGGLINSCDAMVGVHGAGLTNMMFLPPGAALVQIVPWGGLQWMARADYGDPAEAMGLKYIQYEIGVAESTLKDKFPSGHKIFTNPTALHKKGFMFIRQTLMDGQDITVDVGRFREVLLQVLNSLAQ
;
A
#
# COMPACT_ATOMS: atom_id res chain seq x y z
N MET A 1 34.05 10.03 -14.93
CA MET A 1 32.60 9.88 -14.66
C MET A 1 32.42 8.50 -14.08
N ASP A 2 32.23 8.43 -12.77
CA ASP A 2 32.14 7.15 -12.06
C ASP A 2 30.92 6.35 -12.51
N ALA A 3 31.12 5.08 -12.81
CA ALA A 3 30.14 4.15 -13.38
C ALA A 3 28.94 3.81 -12.46
N ASN A 4 28.75 4.55 -11.36
CA ASN A 4 27.72 4.31 -10.35
C ASN A 4 26.75 5.49 -10.15
N VAL A 5 26.86 6.58 -10.91
CA VAL A 5 25.93 7.71 -10.76
C VAL A 5 24.83 7.59 -11.80
N SER A 6 23.63 7.19 -11.38
CA SER A 6 22.42 7.30 -12.18
C SER A 6 22.02 8.76 -12.31
N ALA A 7 22.59 9.48 -13.28
CA ALA A 7 22.31 10.87 -13.55
C ALA A 7 21.26 11.01 -14.66
N PHE A 8 20.24 11.83 -14.42
CA PHE A 8 19.35 12.37 -15.45
C PHE A 8 19.85 13.78 -15.79
N VAL A 9 20.07 14.01 -17.08
CA VAL A 9 20.34 15.35 -17.60
C VAL A 9 19.06 15.85 -18.26
N VAL A 10 18.51 16.93 -17.73
CA VAL A 10 17.37 17.64 -18.30
C VAL A 10 17.94 18.78 -19.14
N VAL A 11 17.76 18.70 -20.45
CA VAL A 11 18.04 19.83 -21.33
C VAL A 11 16.84 20.77 -21.23
N VAL A 12 17.06 21.96 -20.68
CA VAL A 12 16.05 23.01 -20.57
C VAL A 12 16.27 24.04 -21.66
N ASP A 13 15.20 24.69 -22.11
CA ASP A 13 15.32 25.77 -23.08
C ASP A 13 16.15 26.92 -22.46
N PRO A 14 17.26 27.37 -23.07
CA PRO A 14 18.07 28.45 -22.56
C PRO A 14 17.32 29.77 -22.34
N ALA A 15 16.11 29.95 -22.90
CA ALA A 15 15.23 31.09 -22.60
C ALA A 15 14.59 31.04 -21.20
N THR A 16 14.64 29.89 -20.51
CA THR A 16 13.98 29.65 -19.21
C THR A 16 14.94 29.47 -18.04
N SER A 17 16.24 29.26 -18.29
CA SER A 17 17.25 29.10 -17.23
C SER A 17 18.19 30.30 -17.22
N GLY A 18 18.25 31.02 -16.09
CA GLY A 18 19.41 31.85 -15.76
C GLY A 18 20.69 31.02 -15.84
N SER A 19 21.84 31.68 -16.00
CA SER A 19 23.16 31.13 -16.37
C SER A 19 23.77 30.05 -15.45
N ASP A 20 23.05 29.52 -14.46
CA ASP A 20 23.57 28.54 -13.51
C ASP A 20 23.07 27.12 -13.83
N GLN A 21 24.02 26.17 -13.90
CA GLN A 21 23.73 24.74 -13.92
C GLN A 21 23.11 24.36 -12.57
N GLU A 22 21.79 24.31 -12.48
CA GLU A 22 21.12 23.80 -11.29
C GLU A 22 21.20 22.27 -11.26
N GLU A 23 21.88 21.75 -10.23
CA GLU A 23 21.93 20.33 -9.90
C GLU A 23 21.02 20.04 -8.69
N HIS A 24 20.07 19.11 -8.87
CA HIS A 24 19.22 18.62 -7.80
C HIS A 24 19.44 17.13 -7.57
N LYS A 25 19.60 16.75 -6.31
CA LYS A 25 19.72 15.35 -5.89
C LYS A 25 18.40 14.86 -5.33
N VAL A 26 17.87 13.78 -5.91
CA VAL A 26 16.55 13.25 -5.57
C VAL A 26 16.67 11.76 -5.30
N ARG A 27 16.22 11.32 -4.13
CA ARG A 27 15.94 9.90 -3.85
C ARG A 27 14.49 9.62 -4.21
N PRO A 28 14.16 8.93 -5.31
CA PRO A 28 12.82 8.96 -5.90
C PRO A 28 11.82 8.02 -5.19
N TYR A 29 11.70 8.16 -3.87
CA TYR A 29 10.80 7.41 -2.99
C TYR A 29 9.96 8.36 -2.10
N PRO A 30 8.69 8.07 -1.77
CA PRO A 30 7.81 9.04 -1.10
C PRO A 30 8.13 9.42 0.36
N ARG A 31 8.80 8.56 1.13
CA ARG A 31 9.03 8.77 2.58
C ARG A 31 10.17 9.75 2.89
N LYS A 32 10.12 10.97 2.34
CA LYS A 32 11.25 11.94 2.38
C LYS A 32 11.77 12.28 3.78
N GLY A 33 10.90 12.25 4.80
CA GLY A 33 11.27 12.51 6.20
C GLY A 33 11.80 11.30 6.97
N ASP A 34 11.86 10.11 6.37
CA ASP A 34 12.40 8.90 7.00
C ASP A 34 13.85 8.67 6.53
N GLU A 35 14.81 9.07 7.36
CA GLU A 35 16.24 8.94 7.06
C GLU A 35 16.68 7.48 6.87
N THR A 36 16.10 6.54 7.63
CA THR A 36 16.44 5.12 7.54
C THR A 36 16.00 4.55 6.21
N CYS A 37 14.79 4.89 5.77
CA CYS A 37 14.29 4.53 4.45
C CYS A 37 15.13 5.19 3.37
N MET A 38 15.33 6.51 3.45
CA MET A 38 16.06 7.27 2.43
C MET A 38 17.50 6.79 2.27
N GLY A 39 18.17 6.34 3.34
CA GLY A 39 19.54 5.82 3.27
C GLY A 39 19.74 4.63 2.33
N ARG A 40 18.67 3.92 1.95
CA ARG A 40 18.71 2.75 1.04
C ARG A 40 18.37 3.10 -0.41
N ILE A 41 17.86 4.29 -0.66
CA ILE A 41 17.36 4.69 -1.97
C ILE A 41 18.52 5.20 -2.82
N THR A 42 18.65 4.67 -4.04
CA THR A 42 19.61 5.21 -5.01
C THR A 42 19.28 6.67 -5.29
N GLU A 43 20.26 7.54 -5.05
CA GLU A 43 20.18 8.96 -5.38
C GLU A 43 20.27 9.15 -6.89
N VAL A 44 19.35 9.95 -7.40
CA VAL A 44 19.30 10.37 -8.79
C VAL A 44 19.67 11.84 -8.87
N THR A 45 20.69 12.15 -9.65
CA THR A 45 21.08 13.54 -9.93
C THR A 45 20.29 14.05 -11.14
N VAL A 46 19.61 15.18 -10.99
CA VAL A 46 18.91 15.90 -12.06
C VAL A 46 19.70 17.17 -12.34
N ARG A 47 20.23 17.31 -13.56
CA ARG A 47 20.97 18.51 -13.98
C ARG A 47 20.22 19.26 -15.07
N ALA A 48 20.03 20.56 -14.91
CA ALA A 48 19.55 21.42 -15.99
C ALA A 48 20.74 21.93 -16.82
N THR A 49 20.66 21.86 -18.15
CA THR A 49 21.63 22.49 -19.07
C THR A 49 20.91 23.20 -20.22
N GLY A 50 21.36 24.41 -20.55
CA GLY A 50 20.98 25.15 -21.77
C GLY A 50 21.85 24.80 -22.99
N ASP A 51 22.95 24.07 -22.78
CA ASP A 51 23.81 23.58 -23.85
C ASP A 51 23.41 22.16 -24.26
N ALA A 52 22.63 22.07 -25.34
CA ALA A 52 22.23 20.80 -25.94
C ALA A 52 23.42 20.03 -26.56
N ALA A 53 24.50 20.70 -26.96
CA ALA A 53 25.67 20.05 -27.55
C ALA A 53 26.56 19.38 -26.48
N GLY A 54 26.56 19.92 -25.27
CA GLY A 54 27.20 19.33 -24.08
C GLY A 54 26.42 18.19 -23.43
N ALA A 55 25.17 17.94 -23.85
CA ALA A 55 24.37 16.84 -23.33
C ALA A 55 24.84 15.47 -23.88
N PRO A 56 24.77 14.39 -23.09
CA PRO A 56 25.09 13.04 -23.56
C PRO A 56 24.26 12.66 -24.79
N ARG A 57 24.90 12.05 -25.79
CA ARG A 57 24.19 11.53 -26.97
C ARG A 57 23.33 10.33 -26.58
N CYS A 58 22.09 10.33 -27.05
CA CYS A 58 21.15 9.23 -26.84
C CYS A 58 21.67 7.96 -27.52
N THR A 59 21.72 6.85 -26.79
CA THR A 59 21.83 5.52 -27.38
C THR A 59 20.45 4.98 -27.74
N GLU A 60 19.43 5.40 -26.98
CA GLU A 60 18.03 5.02 -27.16
C GLU A 60 17.15 6.27 -27.02
N THR A 61 16.20 6.43 -27.93
CA THR A 61 15.28 7.58 -27.93
C THR A 61 13.85 7.10 -27.76
N HIS A 62 13.17 7.65 -26.76
CA HIS A 62 11.80 7.30 -26.42
C HIS A 62 10.85 8.43 -26.83
N GLY A 63 9.74 8.11 -27.47
CA GLY A 63 8.66 9.08 -27.73
C GLY A 63 7.76 9.33 -26.52
N ALA A 64 7.76 8.42 -25.54
CA ALA A 64 6.95 8.51 -24.34
C ALA A 64 7.68 9.28 -23.21
N PRO A 65 6.96 9.96 -22.30
CA PRO A 65 7.56 10.52 -21.09
C PRO A 65 8.06 9.42 -20.14
N ALA A 66 9.02 9.75 -19.28
CA ALA A 66 9.49 8.88 -18.21
C ALA A 66 8.86 9.23 -16.84
N VAL A 67 8.57 8.21 -16.04
CA VAL A 67 8.29 8.35 -14.60
C VAL A 67 9.34 7.55 -13.84
N VAL A 68 10.17 8.24 -13.07
CA VAL A 68 11.30 7.68 -12.34
C VAL A 68 10.92 7.47 -10.88
N PHE A 69 11.05 6.25 -10.38
CA PHE A 69 10.76 5.91 -8.99
C PHE A 69 11.67 4.82 -8.47
N SER A 70 11.75 4.68 -7.15
CA SER A 70 12.51 3.61 -6.50
C SER A 70 11.60 2.60 -5.83
N ILE A 71 12.05 1.34 -5.76
CA ILE A 71 11.50 0.31 -4.86
C ILE A 71 12.56 -0.17 -3.84
N GLY A 72 13.51 0.70 -3.47
CA GLY A 72 14.59 0.36 -2.53
C GLY A 72 14.26 0.55 -1.05
N GLY A 73 13.07 1.08 -0.74
CA GLY A 73 12.67 1.47 0.61
C GLY A 73 12.16 0.29 1.46
N TYR A 74 10.87 0.30 1.76
CA TYR A 74 10.22 -0.74 2.58
C TYR A 74 9.34 -1.73 1.78
N THR A 75 9.41 -1.68 0.45
CA THR A 75 8.76 -2.65 -0.44
C THR A 75 9.21 -4.08 -0.14
N GLY A 76 8.35 -5.05 -0.46
CA GLY A 76 8.44 -6.45 -0.01
C GLY A 76 7.42 -6.79 1.08
N ASN A 77 6.84 -5.75 1.67
CA ASN A 77 5.63 -5.82 2.48
C ASN A 77 4.47 -5.17 1.69
N ILE A 78 3.31 -5.84 1.60
CA ILE A 78 2.20 -5.38 0.74
C ILE A 78 1.74 -3.95 1.05
N PHE A 79 1.77 -3.54 2.32
CA PHE A 79 1.44 -2.17 2.72
C PHE A 79 2.33 -1.14 2.01
N HIS A 80 3.65 -1.35 2.02
CA HIS A 80 4.60 -0.44 1.39
C HIS A 80 4.62 -0.58 -0.13
N ASP A 81 4.40 -1.79 -0.65
CA ASP A 81 4.24 -1.98 -2.10
C ASP A 81 3.08 -1.12 -2.64
N PHE A 82 1.97 -1.03 -1.91
CA PHE A 82 0.82 -0.21 -2.31
C PHE A 82 1.00 1.26 -1.95
N SER A 83 1.29 1.55 -0.68
CA SER A 83 1.28 2.91 -0.16
C SER A 83 2.43 3.76 -0.69
N ASP A 84 3.63 3.17 -0.78
CA ASP A 84 4.82 3.92 -1.18
C ASP A 84 5.07 3.85 -2.69
N VAL A 85 4.45 2.90 -3.40
CA VAL A 85 4.72 2.67 -4.83
C VAL A 85 3.45 2.65 -5.66
N LEU A 86 2.60 1.62 -5.59
CA LEU A 86 1.53 1.43 -6.59
C LEU A 86 0.47 2.54 -6.60
N VAL A 87 0.04 3.03 -5.43
CA VAL A 87 -0.94 4.12 -5.32
C VAL A 87 -0.34 5.44 -5.84
N PRO A 88 0.84 5.91 -5.37
CA PRO A 88 1.48 7.09 -5.92
C PRO A 88 1.87 6.96 -7.40
N LEU A 89 2.27 5.76 -7.84
CA LEU A 89 2.63 5.49 -9.23
C LEU A 89 1.43 5.63 -10.15
N TYR A 90 0.28 5.06 -9.77
CA TYR A 90 -0.97 5.27 -10.50
C TYR A 90 -1.33 6.75 -10.58
N ASN A 91 -1.30 7.47 -9.44
CA ASN A 91 -1.59 8.91 -9.38
C ASN A 91 -0.66 9.74 -10.29
N THR A 92 0.59 9.29 -10.47
CA THR A 92 1.60 10.01 -11.27
C THR A 92 1.51 9.67 -12.76
N ALA A 93 1.27 8.40 -13.10
CA ALA A 93 1.43 7.87 -14.45
C ALA A 93 0.12 7.77 -15.24
N ARG A 94 -1.04 7.66 -14.58
CA ARG A 94 -2.33 7.40 -15.23
C ARG A 94 -2.69 8.40 -16.33
N ARG A 95 -2.25 9.65 -16.20
CA ARG A 95 -2.48 10.73 -17.16
C ARG A 95 -1.94 10.46 -18.56
N TYR A 96 -0.90 9.63 -18.65
CA TYR A 96 -0.27 9.27 -19.92
C TYR A 96 -0.97 8.11 -20.63
N ARG A 97 -2.07 7.58 -20.06
CA ARG A 97 -2.97 6.60 -20.70
C ARG A 97 -2.25 5.37 -21.28
N GLY A 98 -1.24 4.86 -20.56
CA GLY A 98 -0.45 3.71 -20.99
C GLY A 98 0.82 4.06 -21.77
N ASP A 99 0.98 5.30 -22.25
CA ASP A 99 2.17 5.72 -22.99
C ASP A 99 3.18 6.44 -22.09
N VAL A 100 3.84 5.69 -21.21
CA VAL A 100 4.81 6.23 -20.26
C VAL A 100 5.89 5.21 -19.95
N GLN A 101 7.17 5.57 -20.07
CA GLN A 101 8.26 4.70 -19.65
C GLN A 101 8.36 4.71 -18.12
N LEU A 102 8.17 3.54 -17.50
CA LEU A 102 8.43 3.36 -16.08
C LEU A 102 9.93 3.11 -15.89
N VAL A 103 10.64 4.02 -15.20
CA VAL A 103 12.08 3.92 -14.96
C VAL A 103 12.32 3.66 -13.48
N MET A 104 12.92 2.52 -13.17
CA MET A 104 13.01 1.99 -11.82
C MET A 104 14.43 2.07 -11.29
N ALA A 105 14.61 2.82 -10.22
CA ALA A 105 15.77 2.73 -9.34
C ALA A 105 15.57 1.56 -8.37
N ASN A 106 16.66 0.86 -8.04
CA ASN A 106 16.62 -0.29 -7.13
C ASN A 106 15.65 -1.40 -7.60
N ALA A 107 15.55 -1.62 -8.92
CA ALA A 107 14.64 -2.63 -9.47
C ALA A 107 14.96 -4.03 -8.93
N ALA A 108 13.92 -4.85 -8.74
CA ALA A 108 14.04 -6.19 -8.20
C ALA A 108 13.14 -7.17 -9.00
N PRO A 109 13.68 -8.26 -9.56
CA PRO A 109 12.91 -9.16 -10.42
C PRO A 109 11.66 -9.75 -9.75
N TRP A 110 11.75 -10.12 -8.46
CA TRP A 110 10.62 -10.69 -7.73
C TRP A 110 9.43 -9.71 -7.62
N TRP A 111 9.70 -8.41 -7.51
CA TRP A 111 8.66 -7.38 -7.41
C TRP A 111 8.01 -7.16 -8.79
N LEU A 112 8.82 -7.12 -9.84
CA LEU A 112 8.34 -7.02 -11.22
C LEU A 112 7.44 -8.19 -11.59
N VAL A 113 7.83 -9.42 -11.23
CA VAL A 113 7.01 -10.63 -11.46
C VAL A 113 5.69 -10.55 -10.70
N LYS A 114 5.74 -10.17 -9.41
CA LYS A 114 4.55 -10.07 -8.55
C LYS A 114 3.52 -9.06 -9.07
N TYR A 115 3.99 -7.93 -9.61
CA TYR A 115 3.13 -6.81 -10.03
C TYR A 115 3.05 -6.62 -11.55
N ASP A 116 3.50 -7.59 -12.35
CA ASP A 116 3.59 -7.51 -13.82
C ASP A 116 2.27 -7.06 -14.46
N ARG A 117 1.14 -7.66 -14.06
CA ARG A 117 -0.19 -7.29 -14.57
C ARG A 117 -0.55 -5.83 -14.32
N LEU A 118 -0.22 -5.31 -13.14
CA LEU A 118 -0.48 -3.91 -12.80
C LEU A 118 0.41 -2.97 -13.60
N LEU A 119 1.70 -3.31 -13.74
CA LEU A 119 2.66 -2.51 -14.50
C LEU A 119 2.29 -2.44 -15.99
N ARG A 120 1.91 -3.58 -16.60
CA ARG A 120 1.44 -3.63 -17.99
C ARG A 120 0.12 -2.92 -18.22
N ALA A 121 -0.78 -2.94 -17.24
CA ALA A 121 -2.03 -2.19 -17.32
C ALA A 121 -1.79 -0.67 -17.22
N LEU A 122 -0.71 -0.26 -16.56
CA LEU A 122 -0.36 1.16 -16.38
C LEU A 122 0.51 1.70 -17.53
N SER A 123 1.34 0.86 -18.13
CA SER A 123 2.21 1.21 -19.25
C SER A 123 2.33 0.08 -20.28
N ARG A 124 2.31 0.45 -21.56
CA ARG A 124 2.60 -0.44 -22.70
C ARG A 124 4.09 -0.72 -22.88
N HIS A 125 4.95 0.05 -22.21
CA HIS A 125 6.41 -0.08 -22.29
C HIS A 125 6.90 -0.97 -21.14
N ALA A 126 7.87 -1.85 -21.44
CA ALA A 126 8.50 -2.65 -20.40
C ALA A 126 9.24 -1.75 -19.40
N PRO A 127 9.19 -2.00 -18.08
CA PRO A 127 9.94 -1.21 -17.10
C PRO A 127 11.44 -1.19 -17.41
N LEU A 128 12.05 -0.02 -17.31
CA LEU A 128 13.48 0.21 -17.52
C LEU A 128 14.20 0.17 -16.17
N ASP A 129 15.16 -0.75 -16.03
CA ASP A 129 16.03 -0.81 -14.85
C ASP A 129 17.20 0.16 -15.01
N LEU A 130 17.25 1.17 -14.15
CA LEU A 130 18.23 2.24 -14.19
C LEU A 130 19.67 1.73 -13.94
N ALA A 131 19.83 0.73 -13.06
CA ALA A 131 21.14 0.16 -12.76
C ALA A 131 21.67 -0.66 -13.94
N ARG A 132 20.79 -1.41 -14.60
CA ARG A 132 21.12 -2.20 -15.79
C ARG A 132 21.50 -1.31 -16.98
N ALA A 133 20.71 -0.27 -17.25
CA ALA A 133 21.02 0.70 -18.31
C ALA A 133 22.37 1.40 -18.05
N GLY A 134 22.62 1.80 -16.79
CA GLY A 134 23.90 2.40 -16.39
C GLY A 134 25.09 1.46 -16.60
N ALA A 135 24.97 0.19 -16.22
CA ALA A 135 26.02 -0.81 -16.42
C ALA A 135 26.32 -1.07 -17.90
N ALA A 136 25.29 -0.98 -18.76
CA ALA A 136 25.41 -1.07 -20.22
C ALA A 136 25.90 0.23 -20.88
N ARG A 137 26.06 1.32 -20.11
CA ARG A 137 26.39 2.67 -20.60
C ARG A 137 25.37 3.20 -21.60
N GLU A 138 24.10 2.83 -21.42
CA GLU A 138 22.99 3.32 -22.23
C GLU A 138 22.58 4.73 -21.78
N VAL A 139 22.29 5.58 -22.75
CA VAL A 139 21.73 6.92 -22.55
C VAL A 139 20.33 6.93 -23.16
N HIS A 140 19.32 6.94 -22.30
CA HIS A 140 17.93 7.02 -22.72
C HIS A 140 17.43 8.46 -22.71
N CYS A 141 16.96 8.93 -23.86
CA CYS A 141 16.39 10.26 -24.01
C CYS A 141 14.88 10.21 -24.04
N PHE A 142 14.24 11.11 -23.30
CA PHE A 142 12.80 11.24 -23.19
C PHE A 142 12.39 12.68 -23.46
N PRO A 143 11.22 12.95 -24.08
CA PRO A 143 10.72 14.31 -24.27
C PRO A 143 10.35 14.99 -22.94
N ARG A 144 10.07 14.21 -21.89
CA ARG A 144 9.73 14.69 -20.56
C ARG A 144 10.04 13.61 -19.52
N ALA A 145 10.43 14.01 -18.32
CA ALA A 145 10.57 13.13 -17.17
C ALA A 145 9.86 13.70 -15.93
N VAL A 146 9.31 12.81 -15.10
CA VAL A 146 8.90 13.08 -13.73
C VAL A 146 9.79 12.27 -12.80
N VAL A 147 10.51 12.92 -11.89
CA VAL A 147 11.41 12.26 -10.95
C VAL A 147 10.77 12.21 -9.58
N SER A 148 10.54 11.00 -9.06
CA SER A 148 9.76 10.68 -7.86
C SER A 148 8.24 10.66 -8.07
N LEU A 149 7.54 10.00 -7.15
CA LEU A 149 6.09 9.79 -7.21
C LEU A 149 5.34 10.84 -6.39
N ARG A 150 4.12 11.15 -6.80
CA ARG A 150 3.22 12.05 -6.08
C ARG A 150 2.36 11.27 -5.08
N ALA A 151 2.90 11.04 -3.89
CA ALA A 151 2.19 10.44 -2.77
C ALA A 151 1.43 11.48 -1.94
N HIS A 152 0.25 11.13 -1.44
CA HIS A 152 -0.58 11.99 -0.60
C HIS A 152 -0.57 11.51 0.85
N LYS A 153 -1.43 10.54 1.18
CA LYS A 153 -1.50 9.87 2.49
C LYS A 153 -1.36 8.36 2.28
N GLU A 154 -1.21 7.61 3.37
CA GLU A 154 -1.12 6.16 3.30
C GLU A 154 -2.31 5.62 2.50
N LEU A 155 -2.05 4.88 1.42
CA LEU A 155 -3.07 4.22 0.59
C LEU A 155 -4.16 5.13 -0.04
N ILE A 156 -4.04 6.47 0.03
CA ILE A 156 -5.07 7.42 -0.40
C ILE A 156 -4.57 8.31 -1.54
N ILE A 157 -5.44 8.54 -2.52
CA ILE A 157 -5.31 9.63 -3.50
C ILE A 157 -6.34 10.71 -3.16
N GLU A 158 -5.86 11.82 -2.59
CA GLU A 158 -6.66 13.04 -2.41
C GLU A 158 -6.93 13.76 -3.75
N ARG A 159 -8.21 13.90 -4.11
CA ARG A 159 -8.68 14.47 -5.39
C ARG A 159 -8.08 15.85 -5.67
N ASP A 160 -8.12 16.75 -4.69
CA ASP A 160 -7.72 18.15 -4.86
C ASP A 160 -6.20 18.33 -5.00
N ARG A 161 -5.42 17.31 -4.63
CA ARG A 161 -3.95 17.31 -4.77
C ARG A 161 -3.47 16.54 -6.01
N SER A 162 -4.36 15.75 -6.63
CA SER A 162 -4.08 15.01 -7.86
C SER A 162 -4.07 15.97 -9.05
N LEU A 163 -3.06 15.83 -9.92
CA LEU A 163 -2.95 16.68 -11.13
C LEU A 163 -4.07 16.42 -12.14
N ASP A 164 -4.73 15.27 -12.04
CA ASP A 164 -5.75 14.83 -12.98
C ASP A 164 -7.10 14.58 -12.27
N GLY A 165 -7.25 15.09 -11.04
CA GLY A 165 -8.47 14.93 -10.23
C GLY A 165 -8.79 13.50 -9.82
N LEU A 166 -7.78 12.61 -9.80
CA LEU A 166 -7.94 11.21 -9.42
C LEU A 166 -8.20 11.09 -7.92
N ALA A 167 -9.00 10.10 -7.54
CA ALA A 167 -9.24 9.73 -6.15
C ALA A 167 -8.99 8.23 -5.92
N THR A 168 -8.96 7.80 -4.65
CA THR A 168 -8.75 6.39 -4.27
C THR A 168 -9.68 5.40 -5.01
N PRO A 169 -10.99 5.70 -5.24
CA PRO A 169 -11.86 4.81 -6.02
C PRO A 169 -11.43 4.63 -7.49
N ASP A 170 -10.68 5.56 -8.06
CA ASP A 170 -10.13 5.42 -9.41
C ASP A 170 -9.01 4.38 -9.44
N PHE A 171 -8.19 4.34 -8.39
CA PHE A 171 -7.14 3.34 -8.23
C PHE A 171 -7.72 1.94 -8.00
N THR A 172 -8.70 1.75 -7.12
CA THR A 172 -9.31 0.43 -6.89
C THR A 172 -10.06 -0.08 -8.14
N ARG A 173 -10.69 0.82 -8.92
CA ARG A 173 -11.24 0.48 -10.23
C ARG A 173 -10.16 0.04 -11.22
N PHE A 174 -9.01 0.71 -11.23
CA PHE A 174 -7.86 0.31 -12.03
C PHE A 174 -7.36 -1.09 -11.64
N LEU A 175 -7.16 -1.36 -10.35
CA LEU A 175 -6.75 -2.68 -9.85
C LEU A 175 -7.70 -3.78 -10.31
N ARG A 176 -9.00 -3.56 -10.12
CA ARG A 176 -10.03 -4.52 -10.55
C ARG A 176 -9.96 -4.82 -12.04
N ARG A 177 -9.78 -3.80 -12.89
CA ARG A 177 -9.63 -4.00 -14.34
C ARG A 177 -8.33 -4.72 -14.69
N ALA A 178 -7.21 -4.30 -14.11
CA ALA A 178 -5.89 -4.85 -14.40
C ALA A 178 -5.75 -6.33 -14.00
N LEU A 179 -6.47 -6.74 -12.94
CA LEU A 179 -6.47 -8.10 -12.41
C LEU A 179 -7.72 -8.91 -12.82
N SER A 180 -8.57 -8.37 -13.69
CA SER A 180 -9.82 -9.00 -14.15
C SER A 180 -10.74 -9.45 -12.99
N LEU A 181 -10.84 -8.63 -11.95
CA LEU A 181 -11.67 -8.91 -10.77
C LEU A 181 -13.15 -8.62 -11.09
N PRO A 182 -14.04 -9.63 -11.04
CA PRO A 182 -15.37 -9.52 -11.61
C PRO A 182 -16.35 -8.70 -10.77
N ARG A 183 -16.18 -8.67 -9.44
CA ARG A 183 -17.18 -8.08 -8.54
C ARG A 183 -16.95 -6.60 -8.32
N ASP A 184 -18.02 -5.84 -8.47
CA ASP A 184 -18.06 -4.39 -8.30
C ASP A 184 -18.98 -3.90 -7.17
N ALA A 185 -19.63 -4.83 -6.47
CA ALA A 185 -20.42 -4.61 -5.28
C ALA A 185 -20.46 -5.88 -4.39
N PRO A 186 -20.69 -5.74 -3.07
CA PRO A 186 -20.96 -6.86 -2.19
C PRO A 186 -22.30 -7.55 -2.53
N THR A 187 -22.48 -8.77 -2.02
CA THR A 187 -23.71 -9.54 -2.12
C THR A 187 -24.76 -8.81 -1.30
N ARG A 188 -25.92 -8.54 -1.89
CA ARG A 188 -27.03 -7.90 -1.18
C ARG A 188 -27.80 -8.96 -0.41
N LEU A 189 -27.95 -8.76 0.89
CA LEU A 189 -28.82 -9.60 1.70
C LEU A 189 -30.26 -9.45 1.21
N GLY A 190 -30.97 -10.58 1.06
CA GLY A 190 -32.37 -10.57 0.63
C GLY A 190 -32.59 -10.37 -0.88
N ASP A 191 -31.56 -10.50 -1.72
CA ASP A 191 -31.69 -10.44 -3.18
C ASP A 191 -32.44 -11.64 -3.83
N GLY A 192 -33.00 -12.53 -3.01
CA GLY A 192 -33.72 -13.73 -3.43
C GLY A 192 -32.83 -14.91 -3.84
N THR A 193 -31.51 -14.76 -3.85
CA THR A 193 -30.58 -15.86 -4.21
C THR A 193 -30.30 -16.82 -3.05
N GLY A 194 -30.61 -16.41 -1.82
CA GLY A 194 -30.31 -17.18 -0.60
C GLY A 194 -28.81 -17.30 -0.28
N ARG A 195 -27.94 -16.58 -1.01
CA ARG A 195 -26.49 -16.61 -0.79
C ARG A 195 -26.11 -15.89 0.51
N LYS A 196 -25.31 -16.55 1.33
CA LYS A 196 -24.72 -15.94 2.52
C LYS A 196 -23.58 -15.00 2.12
N PRO A 197 -23.47 -13.81 2.74
CA PRO A 197 -22.29 -12.96 2.56
C PRO A 197 -21.03 -13.67 3.02
N ARG A 198 -19.91 -13.44 2.32
CA ARG A 198 -18.63 -14.10 2.62
C ARG A 198 -17.73 -13.19 3.44
N LEU A 199 -17.28 -13.67 4.60
CA LEU A 199 -16.35 -12.96 5.48
C LEU A 199 -14.96 -13.57 5.39
N LEU A 200 -13.99 -12.79 4.91
CA LEU A 200 -12.58 -13.17 4.94
C LEU A 200 -11.98 -12.89 6.31
N VAL A 201 -11.38 -13.88 6.96
CA VAL A 201 -10.56 -13.72 8.17
C VAL A 201 -9.09 -13.84 7.79
N ILE A 202 -8.35 -12.74 7.94
CA ILE A 202 -6.90 -12.71 7.72
C ILE A 202 -6.22 -13.32 8.93
N SER A 203 -5.64 -14.51 8.74
CA SER A 203 -4.85 -15.20 9.75
C SER A 203 -3.37 -14.82 9.66
N ARG A 204 -2.66 -14.92 10.78
CA ARG A 204 -1.24 -14.54 10.95
C ARG A 204 -0.54 -15.64 11.74
N HIS A 205 0.72 -15.92 11.42
CA HIS A 205 1.52 -17.00 12.07
C HIS A 205 2.75 -16.53 12.84
N ARG A 206 3.18 -15.27 12.67
CA ARG A 206 4.43 -14.78 13.26
C ARG A 206 4.23 -13.81 14.42
N THR A 207 3.41 -12.77 14.22
CA THR A 207 3.15 -11.73 15.24
C THR A 207 1.69 -11.31 15.17
N ARG A 208 1.13 -10.85 16.30
CA ARG A 208 -0.27 -10.40 16.38
C ARG A 208 -1.24 -11.51 16.00
N LEU A 209 -1.00 -12.70 16.53
CA LEU A 209 -1.83 -13.88 16.26
C LEU A 209 -3.22 -13.67 16.84
N LEU A 210 -4.23 -14.20 16.15
CA LEU A 210 -5.57 -14.35 16.71
C LEU A 210 -5.68 -15.75 17.32
N LEU A 211 -5.47 -15.84 18.64
CA LEU A 211 -5.29 -17.09 19.36
C LEU A 211 -6.56 -17.94 19.43
N ASN A 212 -7.73 -17.32 19.29
CA ASN A 212 -9.03 -17.99 19.28
C ASN A 212 -9.73 -17.89 17.91
N LEU A 213 -8.96 -18.00 16.82
CA LEU A 213 -9.45 -17.95 15.44
C LEU A 213 -10.69 -18.82 15.21
N ASP A 214 -10.68 -20.08 15.64
CA ASP A 214 -11.82 -20.99 15.45
C ASP A 214 -13.11 -20.49 16.11
N ALA A 215 -12.99 -19.81 17.26
CA ALA A 215 -14.15 -19.24 17.94
C ALA A 215 -14.70 -18.02 17.19
N VAL A 216 -13.82 -17.22 16.58
CA VAL A 216 -14.21 -16.09 15.73
C VAL A 216 -14.87 -16.58 14.44
N VAL A 217 -14.34 -17.63 13.80
CA VAL A 217 -14.94 -18.27 12.63
C VAL A 217 -16.34 -18.81 12.94
N ARG A 218 -16.48 -19.58 14.02
CA ARG A 218 -17.80 -20.08 14.46
C ARG A 218 -18.79 -18.95 14.72
N ALA A 219 -18.37 -17.88 15.40
CA ALA A 219 -19.23 -16.74 15.65
C ALA A 219 -19.69 -16.04 14.36
N ALA A 220 -18.84 -15.93 13.34
CA ALA A 220 -19.21 -15.39 12.04
C ALA A 220 -20.23 -16.27 11.31
N GLU A 221 -20.06 -17.59 11.35
CA GLU A 221 -20.99 -18.55 10.75
C GLU A 221 -22.35 -18.54 11.44
N GLU A 222 -22.37 -18.48 12.78
CA GLU A 222 -23.59 -18.36 13.58
C GLU A 222 -24.35 -17.06 13.32
N VAL A 223 -23.63 -15.95 13.06
CA VAL A 223 -24.23 -14.67 12.68
C VAL A 223 -24.84 -14.73 11.27
N GLY A 224 -24.34 -15.59 10.40
CA GLY A 224 -24.90 -15.81 9.06
C GLY A 224 -23.93 -15.60 7.89
N PHE A 225 -22.65 -15.40 8.15
CA PHE A 225 -21.63 -15.37 7.11
C PHE A 225 -21.24 -16.78 6.64
N GLU A 226 -20.71 -16.87 5.43
CA GLU A 226 -19.79 -17.94 5.04
C GLU A 226 -18.36 -17.45 5.34
N ALA A 227 -17.72 -18.04 6.35
CA ALA A 227 -16.38 -17.63 6.77
C ALA A 227 -15.30 -18.28 5.90
N VAL A 228 -14.32 -17.49 5.49
CA VAL A 228 -13.16 -17.94 4.72
C VAL A 228 -11.90 -17.50 5.44
N VAL A 229 -11.00 -18.43 5.76
CA VAL A 229 -9.71 -18.08 6.38
C VAL A 229 -8.65 -18.00 5.29
N ASN A 230 -7.87 -16.92 5.30
CA ASN A 230 -6.71 -16.79 4.43
C ASN A 230 -5.47 -16.40 5.23
N GLU A 231 -4.47 -17.25 5.13
CA GLU A 231 -3.12 -17.03 5.62
C GLU A 231 -2.38 -16.26 4.54
N SER A 232 -2.40 -14.94 4.61
CA SER A 232 -1.83 -14.10 3.57
C SER A 232 -0.31 -14.07 3.65
N ASP A 233 0.38 -15.15 3.26
CA ASP A 233 1.83 -15.16 3.06
C ASP A 233 2.18 -14.93 1.58
N VAL A 234 2.82 -13.78 1.39
CA VAL A 234 3.62 -13.09 0.34
C VAL A 234 4.01 -13.81 -0.98
N ALA A 235 3.73 -15.10 -1.22
CA ALA A 235 4.24 -15.84 -2.39
C ALA A 235 3.24 -16.07 -3.53
N ASN A 236 1.96 -15.70 -3.38
CA ASN A 236 0.93 -16.02 -4.36
C ASN A 236 0.80 -14.97 -5.48
N ASP A 237 0.39 -15.41 -6.68
CA ASP A 237 0.00 -14.53 -7.79
C ASP A 237 -1.06 -13.54 -7.28
N ILE A 238 -0.77 -12.24 -7.40
CA ILE A 238 -1.65 -11.15 -6.96
C ILE A 238 -3.05 -11.26 -7.56
N SER A 239 -3.18 -11.85 -8.74
CA SER A 239 -4.46 -12.07 -9.41
C SER A 239 -5.32 -13.12 -8.68
N GLN A 240 -4.68 -14.18 -8.17
CA GLN A 240 -5.38 -15.23 -7.40
C GLN A 240 -5.80 -14.69 -6.03
N VAL A 241 -4.89 -13.99 -5.36
CA VAL A 241 -5.17 -13.33 -4.08
C VAL A 241 -6.29 -12.31 -4.23
N GLY A 242 -6.20 -11.45 -5.25
CA GLY A 242 -7.21 -10.46 -5.60
C GLY A 242 -8.55 -11.11 -5.93
N GLY A 243 -8.57 -12.21 -6.69
CA GLY A 243 -9.79 -12.95 -7.02
C GLY A 243 -10.49 -13.52 -5.78
N LEU A 244 -9.73 -14.12 -4.86
CA LEU A 244 -10.27 -14.61 -3.59
C LEU A 244 -10.84 -13.46 -2.75
N ILE A 245 -10.11 -12.37 -2.57
CA ILE A 245 -10.59 -11.27 -1.73
C ILE A 245 -11.77 -10.55 -2.38
N ASN A 246 -11.74 -10.33 -3.69
CA ASN A 246 -12.85 -9.73 -4.43
C ASN A 246 -14.13 -10.57 -4.36
N SER A 247 -13.99 -11.87 -4.11
CA SER A 247 -15.12 -12.78 -3.91
C SER A 247 -15.77 -12.69 -2.52
N CYS A 248 -15.21 -11.90 -1.59
CA CYS A 248 -15.73 -11.66 -0.24
C CYS A 248 -16.49 -10.34 -0.13
N ASP A 249 -17.40 -10.28 0.86
CA ASP A 249 -18.27 -9.13 1.14
C ASP A 249 -17.81 -8.33 2.37
N ALA A 250 -17.00 -8.97 3.22
CA ALA A 250 -16.33 -8.34 4.33
C ALA A 250 -14.95 -8.98 4.56
N MET A 251 -14.05 -8.23 5.19
CA MET A 251 -12.75 -8.72 5.62
C MET A 251 -12.50 -8.30 7.07
N VAL A 252 -11.92 -9.20 7.86
CA VAL A 252 -11.50 -8.93 9.22
C VAL A 252 -10.07 -9.40 9.45
N GLY A 253 -9.32 -8.64 10.23
CA GLY A 253 -7.99 -9.06 10.66
C GLY A 253 -7.40 -8.12 11.70
N VAL A 254 -6.35 -8.62 12.35
CA VAL A 254 -5.55 -7.81 13.27
C VAL A 254 -4.73 -6.78 12.50
N HIS A 255 -4.72 -5.54 12.99
CA HIS A 255 -3.98 -4.42 12.41
C HIS A 255 -2.58 -4.85 11.97
N GLY A 256 -2.27 -4.62 10.69
CA GLY A 256 -0.99 -4.92 10.08
C GLY A 256 -1.11 -5.09 8.57
N ALA A 257 0.02 -5.28 7.90
CA ALA A 257 0.12 -5.20 6.45
C ALA A 257 -0.87 -6.04 5.66
N GLY A 258 -1.25 -7.22 6.17
CA GLY A 258 -2.26 -8.08 5.55
C GLY A 258 -3.61 -7.39 5.31
N LEU A 259 -3.96 -6.34 6.07
CA LEU A 259 -5.19 -5.57 5.83
C LEU A 259 -5.14 -4.71 4.55
N THR A 260 -3.96 -4.51 3.95
CA THR A 260 -3.83 -3.82 2.64
C THR A 260 -4.59 -4.56 1.53
N ASN A 261 -4.83 -5.86 1.73
CA ASN A 261 -5.70 -6.67 0.89
C ASN A 261 -7.13 -6.10 0.72
N MET A 262 -7.56 -5.17 1.58
CA MET A 262 -8.81 -4.42 1.41
C MET A 262 -8.93 -3.74 0.05
N MET A 263 -7.80 -3.44 -0.62
CA MET A 263 -7.74 -2.87 -1.96
C MET A 263 -8.43 -3.72 -3.04
N PHE A 264 -8.62 -5.02 -2.78
CA PHE A 264 -9.26 -5.95 -3.70
C PHE A 264 -10.75 -6.20 -3.40
N LEU A 265 -11.25 -5.72 -2.26
CA LEU A 265 -12.67 -5.81 -1.93
C LEU A 265 -13.50 -4.98 -2.93
N PRO A 266 -14.72 -5.42 -3.27
CA PRO A 266 -15.63 -4.58 -4.03
C PRO A 266 -16.04 -3.34 -3.20
N PRO A 267 -16.27 -2.18 -3.84
CA PRO A 267 -16.75 -1.00 -3.12
C PRO A 267 -18.10 -1.31 -2.44
N GLY A 268 -18.32 -0.78 -1.25
CA GLY A 268 -19.47 -1.07 -0.40
C GLY A 268 -19.29 -2.27 0.54
N ALA A 269 -18.25 -3.11 0.35
CA ALA A 269 -17.86 -4.15 1.29
C ALA A 269 -17.37 -3.56 2.63
N ALA A 270 -17.20 -4.41 3.64
CA ALA A 270 -16.80 -3.99 4.97
C ALA A 270 -15.37 -4.43 5.35
N LEU A 271 -14.66 -3.57 6.07
CA LEU A 271 -13.40 -3.86 6.74
C LEU A 271 -13.60 -3.77 8.26
N VAL A 272 -13.31 -4.85 8.97
CA VAL A 272 -13.17 -4.86 10.41
C VAL A 272 -11.69 -4.93 10.77
N GLN A 273 -11.21 -3.91 11.46
CA GLN A 273 -9.82 -3.88 11.93
C GLN A 273 -9.78 -4.13 13.43
N ILE A 274 -9.15 -5.23 13.84
CA ILE A 274 -8.86 -5.51 15.25
C ILE A 274 -7.60 -4.75 15.63
N VAL A 275 -7.72 -3.78 16.54
CA VAL A 275 -6.63 -2.89 16.96
C VAL A 275 -6.01 -3.42 18.26
N PRO A 276 -4.70 -3.78 18.26
CA PRO A 276 -4.02 -4.23 19.46
C PRO A 276 -4.02 -3.18 20.58
N TRP A 277 -3.87 -3.65 21.82
CA TRP A 277 -3.83 -2.77 22.97
C TRP A 277 -2.60 -1.85 22.92
N GLY A 278 -2.75 -0.61 23.40
CA GLY A 278 -1.59 0.27 23.59
C GLY A 278 -1.72 1.66 22.97
N GLY A 279 -2.93 2.18 22.75
CA GLY A 279 -3.12 3.53 22.23
C GLY A 279 -2.86 3.66 20.73
N LEU A 280 -3.10 2.60 19.96
CA LEU A 280 -2.78 2.52 18.53
C LEU A 280 -3.90 3.04 17.61
N GLN A 281 -4.99 3.59 18.15
CA GLN A 281 -6.20 3.96 17.41
C GLN A 281 -5.91 4.91 16.25
N TRP A 282 -5.13 5.96 16.50
CA TRP A 282 -4.83 6.98 15.49
C TRP A 282 -4.00 6.42 14.32
N MET A 283 -3.05 5.53 14.61
CA MET A 283 -2.24 4.83 13.59
C MET A 283 -3.11 3.86 12.80
N ALA A 284 -3.93 3.07 13.51
CA ALA A 284 -4.83 2.10 12.87
C ALA A 284 -5.79 2.77 11.90
N ARG A 285 -6.35 3.92 12.30
CA ARG A 285 -7.22 4.76 11.49
C ARG A 285 -6.47 5.36 10.29
N ALA A 286 -5.30 5.97 10.50
CA ALA A 286 -4.52 6.57 9.42
C ALA A 286 -4.07 5.53 8.37
N ASP A 287 -3.70 4.33 8.81
CA ASP A 287 -3.18 3.27 7.94
C ASP A 287 -4.29 2.53 7.18
N TYR A 288 -5.48 2.34 7.77
CA TYR A 288 -6.53 1.49 7.18
C TYR A 288 -7.95 2.02 7.30
N GLY A 289 -8.29 2.79 8.34
CA GLY A 289 -9.63 3.36 8.49
C GLY A 289 -9.94 4.44 7.44
N ASP A 290 -9.13 5.51 7.39
CA ASP A 290 -9.31 6.57 6.40
C ASP A 290 -9.19 6.03 4.95
N PRO A 291 -8.24 5.12 4.64
CA PRO A 291 -8.16 4.54 3.31
C PRO A 291 -9.37 3.67 2.94
N ALA A 292 -9.90 2.88 3.88
CA ALA A 292 -11.09 2.06 3.66
C ALA A 292 -12.30 2.95 3.30
N GLU A 293 -12.53 4.01 4.05
CA GLU A 293 -13.60 4.97 3.73
C GLU A 293 -13.34 5.69 2.40
N ALA A 294 -12.10 6.11 2.13
CA ALA A 294 -11.74 6.80 0.89
C ALA A 294 -11.96 5.94 -0.37
N MET A 295 -11.86 4.61 -0.26
CA MET A 295 -12.15 3.70 -1.38
C MET A 295 -13.62 3.22 -1.43
N GLY A 296 -14.45 3.70 -0.51
CA GLY A 296 -15.88 3.39 -0.45
C GLY A 296 -16.22 2.11 0.30
N LEU A 297 -15.37 1.65 1.21
CA LEU A 297 -15.68 0.55 2.13
C LEU A 297 -16.35 1.07 3.40
N LYS A 298 -17.11 0.20 4.03
CA LYS A 298 -17.62 0.37 5.39
C LYS A 298 -16.49 -0.02 6.35
N TYR A 299 -16.19 0.80 7.35
CA TYR A 299 -15.08 0.56 8.27
C TYR A 299 -15.56 0.42 9.71
N ILE A 300 -15.07 -0.61 10.41
CA ILE A 300 -15.31 -0.82 11.84
C ILE A 300 -13.97 -1.07 12.54
N GLN A 301 -13.69 -0.25 13.55
CA GLN A 301 -12.54 -0.42 14.43
C GLN A 301 -12.96 -1.22 15.68
N TYR A 302 -12.41 -2.42 15.86
CA TYR A 302 -12.57 -3.20 17.08
C TYR A 302 -11.34 -3.03 17.97
N GLU A 303 -11.47 -2.19 18.99
CA GLU A 303 -10.43 -1.98 19.98
C GLU A 303 -10.49 -3.06 21.05
N ILE A 304 -9.40 -3.80 21.20
CA ILE A 304 -9.32 -4.84 22.20
C ILE A 304 -9.15 -4.23 23.59
N GLY A 305 -9.70 -4.88 24.61
CA GLY A 305 -9.41 -4.58 26.01
C GLY A 305 -8.12 -5.24 26.50
N VAL A 306 -7.67 -4.86 27.70
CA VAL A 306 -6.50 -5.48 28.36
C VAL A 306 -6.63 -7.01 28.46
N ALA A 307 -7.84 -7.49 28.79
CA ALA A 307 -8.10 -8.92 28.96
C ALA A 307 -7.93 -9.74 27.67
N GLU A 308 -8.05 -9.10 26.51
CA GLU A 308 -7.92 -9.71 25.18
C GLU A 308 -6.47 -9.69 24.66
N SER A 309 -5.56 -9.00 25.34
CA SER A 309 -4.14 -8.89 24.96
C SER A 309 -3.26 -9.81 25.80
N THR A 310 -2.30 -10.51 25.18
CA THR A 310 -1.27 -11.27 25.92
C THR A 310 -0.25 -10.39 26.65
N LEU A 311 -0.32 -9.06 26.52
CA LEU A 311 0.51 -8.18 27.35
C LEU A 311 0.22 -8.38 28.84
N LYS A 312 -1.02 -8.74 29.22
CA LYS A 312 -1.41 -9.01 30.62
C LYS A 312 -0.58 -10.11 31.28
N ASP A 313 -0.05 -11.03 30.48
CA ASP A 313 0.78 -12.15 30.93
C ASP A 313 2.27 -11.76 30.99
N LYS A 314 2.64 -10.62 30.39
CA LYS A 314 4.04 -10.13 30.26
C LYS A 314 4.37 -9.00 31.21
N PHE A 315 3.36 -8.27 31.70
CA PHE A 315 3.53 -7.09 32.54
C PHE A 315 2.61 -7.13 33.76
N PRO A 316 3.06 -6.62 34.92
CA PRO A 316 2.21 -6.52 36.10
C PRO A 316 1.05 -5.54 35.85
N SER A 317 -0.08 -5.77 36.50
CA SER A 317 -1.33 -5.00 36.29
C SER A 317 -1.18 -3.48 36.48
N GLY A 318 -0.31 -3.04 37.39
CA GLY A 318 -0.01 -1.62 37.62
C GLY A 318 0.98 -0.98 36.62
N HIS A 319 1.50 -1.74 35.66
CA HIS A 319 2.51 -1.24 34.73
C HIS A 319 1.95 -0.14 33.82
N LYS A 320 2.81 0.82 33.43
CA LYS A 320 2.44 1.96 32.55
C LYS A 320 1.82 1.54 31.22
N ILE A 321 2.09 0.31 30.76
CA ILE A 321 1.50 -0.23 29.54
C ILE A 321 -0.03 -0.39 29.61
N PHE A 322 -0.60 -0.51 30.81
CA PHE A 322 -2.05 -0.59 31.02
C PHE A 322 -2.64 0.73 31.52
N THR A 323 -1.91 1.47 32.35
CA THR A 323 -2.41 2.69 32.97
C THR A 323 -2.23 3.94 32.10
N ASN A 324 -1.18 3.99 31.27
CA ASN A 324 -0.93 5.10 30.34
C ASN A 324 -0.05 4.65 29.16
N PRO A 325 -0.57 3.78 28.26
CA PRO A 325 0.21 3.26 27.14
C PRO A 325 0.69 4.35 26.18
N THR A 326 -0.11 5.40 25.94
CA THR A 326 0.23 6.48 25.00
C THR A 326 1.46 7.28 25.47
N ALA A 327 1.69 7.42 26.78
CA ALA A 327 2.93 8.02 27.27
C ALA A 327 4.19 7.25 26.86
N LEU A 328 4.07 5.93 26.61
CA LEU A 328 5.19 5.10 26.14
C LEU A 328 5.51 5.34 24.66
N HIS A 329 4.63 5.96 23.88
CA HIS A 329 4.89 6.27 22.46
C HIS A 329 6.07 7.25 22.30
N LYS A 330 6.36 8.05 23.34
CA LYS A 330 7.54 8.94 23.39
C LYS A 330 8.87 8.19 23.31
N LYS A 331 8.88 6.86 23.51
CA LYS A 331 10.05 6.00 23.29
C LYS A 331 10.34 5.71 21.81
N GLY A 332 9.52 6.25 20.90
CA GLY A 332 9.72 6.15 19.46
C GLY A 332 9.05 4.93 18.82
N PHE A 333 8.99 4.96 17.48
CA PHE A 333 8.27 3.95 16.68
C PHE A 333 8.78 2.52 16.89
N MET A 334 10.09 2.33 17.04
CA MET A 334 10.65 0.99 17.27
C MET A 334 10.13 0.33 18.56
N PHE A 335 9.96 1.11 19.63
CA PHE A 335 9.35 0.62 20.86
C PHE A 335 7.90 0.21 20.65
N ILE A 336 7.11 1.06 19.98
CA ILE A 336 5.70 0.79 19.63
C ILE A 336 5.63 -0.51 18.84
N ARG A 337 6.42 -0.63 17.76
CA ARG A 337 6.44 -1.83 16.91
C ARG A 337 6.79 -3.09 17.71
N GLN A 338 7.89 -3.08 18.45
CA GLN A 338 8.36 -4.29 19.14
C GLN A 338 7.48 -4.70 20.31
N THR A 339 6.92 -3.74 21.04
CA THR A 339 6.18 -4.02 22.29
C THR A 339 4.68 -4.04 22.07
N LEU A 340 4.14 -2.99 21.47
CA LEU A 340 2.69 -2.78 21.34
C LEU A 340 2.11 -3.35 20.04
N MET A 341 2.93 -3.69 19.05
CA MET A 341 2.46 -4.38 17.86
C MET A 341 2.91 -5.84 17.88
N ASP A 342 4.18 -6.10 17.60
CA ASP A 342 4.72 -7.45 17.44
C ASP A 342 4.84 -8.21 18.78
N GLY A 343 4.83 -7.48 19.90
CA GLY A 343 4.99 -8.03 21.26
C GLY A 343 3.71 -8.53 21.91
N GLN A 344 2.59 -8.59 21.19
CA GLN A 344 1.33 -9.09 21.72
C GLN A 344 0.56 -9.91 20.69
N ASP A 345 -0.23 -10.83 21.21
CA ASP A 345 -1.21 -11.63 20.49
C ASP A 345 -2.57 -11.41 21.14
N ILE A 346 -3.63 -11.82 20.44
CA ILE A 346 -4.99 -11.40 20.73
C ILE A 346 -5.90 -12.61 20.91
N THR A 347 -6.64 -12.62 22.01
CA THR A 347 -7.79 -13.50 22.23
C THR A 347 -9.02 -12.62 22.29
N VAL A 348 -9.78 -12.55 21.20
CA VAL A 348 -10.95 -11.67 21.09
C VAL A 348 -12.06 -12.13 22.01
N ASP A 349 -12.74 -11.19 22.68
CA ASP A 349 -14.01 -11.41 23.37
C ASP A 349 -15.10 -11.69 22.32
N VAL A 350 -15.45 -12.97 22.17
CA VAL A 350 -16.39 -13.44 21.15
C VAL A 350 -17.79 -12.86 21.35
N GLY A 351 -18.20 -12.55 22.58
CA GLY A 351 -19.50 -11.93 22.85
C GLY A 351 -19.57 -10.52 22.29
N ARG A 352 -18.58 -9.69 22.62
CA ARG A 352 -18.46 -8.33 22.06
C ARG A 352 -18.26 -8.35 20.55
N PHE A 353 -17.49 -9.31 20.05
CA PHE A 353 -17.19 -9.40 18.63
C PHE A 353 -18.37 -9.87 17.79
N ARG A 354 -19.30 -10.66 18.36
CA ARG A 354 -20.55 -11.03 17.71
C ARG A 354 -21.38 -9.79 17.34
N GLU A 355 -21.43 -8.80 18.21
CA GLU A 355 -22.12 -7.53 17.94
C GLU A 355 -21.48 -6.77 16.76
N VAL A 356 -20.15 -6.81 16.64
CA VAL A 356 -19.43 -6.24 15.49
C VAL A 356 -19.80 -6.99 14.21
N LEU A 357 -19.82 -8.33 14.24
CA LEU A 357 -20.19 -9.15 13.09
C LEU A 357 -21.64 -8.88 12.65
N LEU A 358 -22.57 -8.74 13.60
CA LEU A 358 -23.96 -8.35 13.31
C LEU A 358 -24.04 -6.96 12.68
N GLN A 359 -23.26 -5.99 13.18
CA GLN A 359 -23.17 -4.66 12.59
C GLN A 359 -22.68 -4.72 11.14
N VAL A 360 -21.64 -5.53 10.86
CA VAL A 360 -21.15 -5.75 9.48
C VAL A 360 -22.27 -6.32 8.62
N LEU A 361 -22.93 -7.39 9.07
CA LEU A 361 -23.96 -8.09 8.31
C LEU A 361 -25.11 -7.13 7.97
N ASN A 362 -25.62 -6.41 8.95
CA ASN A 362 -26.69 -5.42 8.77
C ASN A 362 -26.28 -4.30 7.81
N SER A 363 -25.01 -3.90 7.86
CA SER A 363 -24.51 -2.91 6.92
C SER A 363 -24.61 -3.39 5.47
N LEU A 364 -24.40 -4.68 5.18
CA LEU A 364 -24.49 -5.23 3.81
C LEU A 364 -25.93 -5.34 3.26
N ALA A 365 -26.94 -5.14 4.10
CA ALA A 365 -28.34 -5.09 3.67
C ALA A 365 -28.77 -3.72 3.13
N GLN A 366 -27.93 -2.69 3.33
CA GLN A 366 -28.11 -1.30 2.86
C GLN A 366 -27.18 -1.02 1.69
#